data_AF-A0A930MJ07-F1
#
_entry.id   AF-A0A930MJ07-F1
#
_cell.length_a   1.000
_cell.length_b   1.000
_cell.length_c   1.000
_cell.angle_alpha   90.00
_cell.angle_beta   90.00
_cell.angle_gamma   90.00
#
_symmetry.space_group_name_H-M   'P 1'
#
loop_
_entity.id
_entity.type
_entity.pdbx_description
1 polymer ?
#
loop_
_entity_poly.entity_id
_entity_poly.type
_entity_poly.pdbx_seq_one_letter_code
_entity_poly.pdbx_strand_id
1 'polypeptide(L)'
;MNIHWIKHKNLYKRLIAFISMCLVIEIGRMGFQYYAQQTKFSGSIIGIPQHTGLPLHFIIKDPNHLDNEMIFDVSAIIPEGYAMYSSSLTEEGLYFYLEPKNTDDLSQLPRIMCLTEDDLQEIPVVWPETVSDHRPGGLFVYPDKFYLTFSSDKYERPDDVYSIPKKGGEAKKVYDNLRWWPLGDTDRQWDGNPMQYKDGLICIRWDDFAVVFVNDEEEQFLFRLPVLGARLLKGWYEEGKSILIWGGNPNQGLVVNLQGEIVTWVYFSPFLSTTCWDVHGNADNGILFSEGSLVGYDYFPGIYAVDLLRKERVDLFDAGIYDTRTGNMIPLHWGWKSGIHPGGWAKVDYDEDFFKRLMESAERHRSTICIIDK
;
A
#
# COMPACT_ATOMS: atom_id res chain seq x y z
N MET A 1 34.40 -55.80 19.50
CA MET A 1 33.85 -54.44 19.65
C MET A 1 34.83 -53.47 18.98
N ASN A 2 34.43 -52.84 17.88
CA ASN A 2 35.36 -52.22 16.90
C ASN A 2 36.17 -51.07 17.51
N ILE A 3 37.50 -51.21 17.57
CA ILE A 3 38.47 -50.24 18.14
C ILE A 3 38.35 -48.83 17.52
N HIS A 4 37.91 -48.77 16.25
CA HIS A 4 37.61 -47.53 15.53
C HIS A 4 36.48 -46.70 16.19
N TRP A 5 35.49 -47.36 16.77
CA TRP A 5 34.31 -46.73 17.38
C TRP A 5 34.64 -46.05 18.71
N ILE A 6 35.60 -46.60 19.46
CA ILE A 6 36.06 -46.05 20.75
C ILE A 6 36.90 -44.79 20.52
N LYS A 7 37.76 -44.78 19.50
CA LYS A 7 38.70 -43.68 19.21
C LYS A 7 38.00 -42.43 18.62
N HIS A 8 36.86 -42.61 17.93
CA HIS A 8 36.13 -41.52 17.28
C HIS A 8 34.72 -41.29 17.85
N LYS A 9 34.38 -41.85 19.01
CA LYS A 9 33.06 -41.76 19.66
C LYS A 9 32.53 -40.32 19.77
N ASN A 10 33.39 -39.36 20.11
CA ASN A 10 33.01 -37.95 20.20
C ASN A 10 32.73 -37.30 18.84
N LEU A 11 33.45 -37.71 17.79
CA LEU A 11 33.21 -37.25 16.41
C LEU A 11 31.86 -37.78 15.91
N TYR A 12 31.57 -39.06 16.13
CA TYR A 12 30.27 -39.65 15.77
C TYR A 12 29.10 -39.00 16.52
N LYS A 13 29.25 -38.70 17.82
CA LYS A 13 28.22 -37.96 18.58
C LYS A 13 27.96 -36.57 17.99
N ARG A 14 29.02 -35.83 17.64
CA ARG A 14 28.90 -34.52 16.99
C ARG A 14 28.25 -34.61 15.61
N LEU A 15 28.62 -35.62 14.82
CA LEU A 15 28.03 -35.87 13.50
C LEU A 15 26.53 -36.23 13.61
N ILE A 16 26.16 -37.10 14.55
CA ILE A 16 24.75 -37.44 14.80
C ILE A 16 23.98 -36.19 15.23
N ALA A 17 24.51 -35.41 16.17
CA ALA A 17 23.88 -34.16 16.59
C ALA A 17 23.69 -33.18 15.42
N PHE A 18 24.70 -33.06 14.55
CA PHE A 18 24.62 -32.22 13.35
C PHE A 18 23.55 -32.71 12.37
N ILE A 19 23.53 -34.02 12.05
CA ILE A 19 22.52 -34.61 11.16
C ILE A 19 21.12 -34.45 11.74
N SER A 20 20.93 -34.71 13.04
CA SER A 20 19.66 -34.50 13.73
C SER A 20 19.20 -33.05 13.68
N MET A 21 20.12 -32.09 13.87
CA MET A 21 19.81 -30.66 13.73
C MET A 21 19.39 -30.31 12.30
N CYS A 22 20.10 -30.79 11.28
CA CYS A 22 19.71 -30.59 9.87
C CYS A 22 18.32 -31.18 9.58
N LEU A 23 18.02 -32.38 10.08
CA LEU A 23 16.70 -33.00 9.91
C LEU A 23 15.59 -32.19 10.59
N VAL A 24 15.82 -31.70 11.81
CA VAL A 24 14.85 -30.85 12.52
C VAL A 24 14.60 -29.55 11.77
N ILE A 25 15.65 -28.93 11.21
CA ILE A 25 15.52 -27.72 10.38
C ILE A 25 14.71 -28.04 9.13
N GLU A 26 15.03 -29.10 8.38
CA GLU A 26 14.30 -29.46 7.17
C GLU A 26 12.83 -29.83 7.42
N ILE A 27 12.54 -30.56 8.52
CA ILE A 27 11.16 -30.82 8.93
C ILE A 27 10.45 -29.51 9.30
N GLY A 28 11.12 -28.64 10.05
CA GLY A 28 10.60 -27.32 10.40
C GLY A 28 10.32 -26.46 9.17
N ARG A 29 11.21 -26.50 8.15
CA ARG A 29 11.03 -25.82 6.86
C ARG A 29 9.79 -26.32 6.15
N MET A 30 9.65 -27.64 5.99
CA MET A 30 8.48 -28.23 5.35
C MET A 30 7.18 -27.88 6.09
N GLY A 31 7.18 -27.98 7.42
CA GLY A 31 6.00 -27.65 8.25
C GLY A 31 5.64 -26.16 8.19
N PHE A 32 6.64 -25.28 8.25
CA PHE A 32 6.43 -23.83 8.16
C PHE A 32 5.86 -23.43 6.80
N GLN A 33 6.44 -23.93 5.70
CA GLN A 33 5.95 -23.66 4.35
C GLN A 33 4.53 -24.21 4.13
N TYR A 34 4.27 -25.42 4.62
CA TYR A 34 2.92 -26.00 4.57
C TYR A 34 1.90 -25.13 5.30
N TYR A 35 2.24 -24.62 6.49
CA TYR A 35 1.35 -23.75 7.27
C TYR A 35 1.16 -22.36 6.62
N ALA A 36 2.23 -21.77 6.07
CA ALA A 36 2.16 -20.49 5.38
C ALA A 36 1.27 -20.56 4.13
N GLN A 37 1.32 -21.66 3.37
CA GLN A 37 0.46 -21.88 2.20
C GLN A 37 -1.03 -22.05 2.53
N GLN A 38 -1.39 -22.25 3.81
CA GLN A 38 -2.79 -22.34 4.23
C GLN A 38 -3.45 -20.97 4.38
N THR A 39 -2.68 -19.87 4.50
CA THR A 39 -3.28 -18.54 4.51
C THR A 39 -3.82 -18.25 3.13
N LYS A 40 -5.11 -17.90 3.06
CA LYS A 40 -5.75 -17.42 1.84
C LYS A 40 -5.98 -15.94 1.98
N PHE A 41 -5.54 -15.19 0.99
CA PHE A 41 -5.72 -13.75 0.92
C PHE A 41 -6.82 -13.42 -0.09
N SER A 42 -7.55 -12.34 0.16
CA SER A 42 -8.45 -11.73 -0.82
C SER A 42 -7.76 -10.60 -1.57
N GLY A 43 -8.41 -10.14 -2.62
CA GLY A 43 -7.98 -9.00 -3.41
C GLY A 43 -6.95 -9.34 -4.48
N SER A 44 -6.39 -8.28 -5.05
CA SER A 44 -5.36 -8.33 -6.09
C SER A 44 -4.21 -7.40 -5.73
N ILE A 45 -2.98 -7.84 -5.98
CA ILE A 45 -1.79 -7.02 -5.78
C ILE A 45 -1.50 -6.25 -7.06
N ILE A 46 -1.39 -4.93 -6.95
CA ILE A 46 -1.14 -4.03 -8.08
C ILE A 46 0.31 -3.56 -8.04
N GLY A 47 1.02 -3.73 -9.16
CA GLY A 47 2.37 -3.25 -9.40
C GLY A 47 2.39 -2.19 -10.50
N ILE A 48 3.22 -1.18 -10.31
CA ILE A 48 3.42 -0.06 -11.24
C ILE A 48 4.87 -0.11 -11.72
N PRO A 49 5.10 -0.43 -13.01
CA PRO A 49 6.43 -0.40 -13.59
C PRO A 49 6.95 1.04 -13.70
N GLN A 50 8.12 1.31 -13.13
CA GLN A 50 8.83 2.57 -13.23
C GLN A 50 10.00 2.45 -14.21
N HIS A 51 10.26 3.53 -14.96
CA HIS A 51 11.43 3.65 -15.84
C HIS A 51 11.61 2.55 -16.91
N THR A 52 10.54 1.83 -17.28
CA THR A 52 10.60 0.73 -18.26
C THR A 52 10.51 1.19 -19.71
N GLY A 53 10.19 2.46 -19.97
CA GLY A 53 9.96 3.00 -21.32
C GLY A 53 8.71 2.44 -22.01
N LEU A 54 7.90 1.65 -21.30
CA LEU A 54 6.63 1.10 -21.77
C LEU A 54 5.49 2.12 -21.56
N PRO A 55 4.39 2.00 -22.34
CA PRO A 55 3.14 2.72 -22.06
C PRO A 55 2.63 2.46 -20.64
N LEU A 56 1.78 3.34 -20.09
CA LEU A 56 1.26 3.16 -18.74
C LEU A 56 0.44 1.86 -18.65
N HIS A 57 0.88 0.96 -17.78
CA HIS A 57 0.21 -0.31 -17.49
C HIS A 57 0.42 -0.69 -16.03
N PHE A 58 -0.45 -1.57 -15.54
CA PHE A 58 -0.34 -2.19 -14.23
C PHE A 58 0.03 -3.66 -14.37
N ILE A 59 0.74 -4.20 -13.39
CA ILE A 59 0.91 -5.64 -13.22
C ILE A 59 -0.01 -6.07 -12.10
N ILE A 60 -0.95 -6.96 -12.39
CA ILE A 60 -1.91 -7.47 -11.42
C ILE A 60 -1.52 -8.91 -11.09
N LYS A 61 -1.35 -9.23 -9.80
CA LYS A 61 -1.02 -10.58 -9.30
C LYS A 61 -2.12 -11.13 -8.39
N ASP A 62 -2.36 -12.44 -8.49
CA ASP A 62 -3.12 -13.21 -7.50
C ASP A 62 -2.25 -13.38 -6.24
N PRO A 63 -2.65 -12.84 -5.06
CA PRO A 63 -1.85 -12.98 -3.84
C PRO A 63 -1.71 -14.43 -3.35
N ASN A 64 -2.52 -15.37 -3.86
CA ASN A 64 -2.47 -16.79 -3.50
C ASN A 64 -1.67 -17.65 -4.48
N HIS A 65 -1.43 -17.15 -5.70
CA HIS A 65 -0.68 -17.84 -6.75
C HIS A 65 0.15 -16.80 -7.51
N LEU A 66 1.30 -16.40 -6.96
CA LEU A 66 2.09 -15.28 -7.48
C LEU A 66 2.60 -15.45 -8.92
N ASP A 67 2.62 -16.68 -9.43
CA ASP A 67 2.93 -16.99 -10.84
C ASP A 67 1.77 -16.60 -11.79
N ASN A 68 0.56 -16.44 -11.26
CA ASN A 68 -0.59 -15.90 -11.99
C ASN A 68 -0.49 -14.38 -11.94
N GLU A 69 0.00 -13.80 -13.03
CA GLU A 69 0.06 -12.37 -13.23
C GLU A 69 -0.49 -11.98 -14.60
N MET A 70 -0.96 -10.75 -14.69
CA MET A 70 -1.32 -10.17 -15.97
C MET A 70 -0.90 -8.71 -16.07
N ILE A 71 -0.65 -8.29 -17.31
CA ILE A 71 -0.39 -6.90 -17.66
C ILE A 71 -1.72 -6.26 -18.04
N PHE A 72 -2.12 -5.26 -17.27
CA PHE A 72 -3.31 -4.46 -17.51
C PHE A 72 -2.91 -3.12 -18.14
N ASP A 73 -2.95 -3.07 -19.48
CA ASP A 73 -2.59 -1.88 -20.26
C ASP A 73 -3.76 -0.89 -20.29
N VAL A 74 -3.52 0.33 -19.79
CA VAL A 74 -4.48 1.42 -19.73
C VAL A 74 -4.02 2.62 -20.57
N SER A 75 -3.01 2.46 -21.40
CA SER A 75 -2.48 3.55 -22.21
C SER A 75 -3.48 4.07 -23.24
N ALA A 76 -4.38 3.20 -23.73
CA ALA A 76 -5.39 3.57 -24.72
C ALA A 76 -6.40 4.61 -24.21
N ILE A 77 -6.65 4.65 -22.90
CA ILE A 77 -7.65 5.56 -22.28
C ILE A 77 -7.04 6.86 -21.78
N ILE A 78 -5.76 7.12 -22.06
CA ILE A 78 -5.07 8.34 -21.62
C ILE A 78 -4.88 9.26 -22.83
N PRO A 79 -5.57 10.41 -22.85
CA PRO A 79 -5.47 11.37 -23.94
C PRO A 79 -4.05 11.93 -24.08
N GLU A 80 -3.70 12.35 -25.29
CA GLU A 80 -2.46 13.08 -25.53
C GLU A 80 -2.44 14.36 -24.67
N GLY A 81 -1.30 14.65 -24.06
CA GLY A 81 -1.16 15.78 -23.15
C GLY A 81 -1.70 15.55 -21.74
N TYR A 82 -2.24 14.37 -21.41
CA TYR A 82 -2.72 14.04 -20.05
C TYR A 82 -1.93 12.89 -19.41
N ALA A 83 -1.82 12.91 -18.09
CA ALA A 83 -1.31 11.82 -17.28
C ALA A 83 -2.41 11.29 -16.35
N MET A 84 -2.38 9.98 -16.11
CA MET A 84 -3.24 9.32 -15.13
C MET A 84 -2.57 9.35 -13.77
N TYR A 85 -3.35 9.72 -12.76
CA TYR A 85 -2.96 9.75 -11.37
C TYR A 85 -4.00 9.02 -10.52
N SER A 86 -3.56 8.58 -9.34
CA SER A 86 -4.30 7.81 -8.33
C SER A 86 -5.38 6.88 -8.91
N SER A 87 -5.05 5.61 -9.06
CA SER A 87 -5.98 4.61 -9.56
C SER A 87 -6.53 3.75 -8.41
N SER A 88 -7.82 3.43 -8.51
CA SER A 88 -8.54 2.56 -7.58
C SER A 88 -9.33 1.53 -8.37
N LEU A 89 -8.96 0.26 -8.22
CA LEU A 89 -9.66 -0.87 -8.81
C LEU A 89 -10.80 -1.31 -7.88
N THR A 90 -11.99 -1.44 -8.45
CA THR A 90 -13.24 -1.83 -7.77
C THR A 90 -13.95 -2.93 -8.55
N GLU A 91 -14.98 -3.55 -7.96
CA GLU A 91 -15.79 -4.56 -8.66
C GLU A 91 -16.49 -3.98 -9.90
N GLU A 92 -16.76 -2.67 -9.91
CA GLU A 92 -17.40 -2.00 -11.05
C GLU A 92 -16.41 -1.70 -12.19
N GLY A 93 -15.12 -1.58 -11.87
CA GLY A 93 -14.08 -1.22 -12.81
C GLY A 93 -12.95 -0.39 -12.20
N LEU A 94 -12.21 0.32 -13.06
CA LEU A 94 -11.08 1.15 -12.68
C LEU A 94 -11.50 2.62 -12.61
N TYR A 95 -11.35 3.22 -11.43
CA TYR A 95 -11.47 4.66 -11.22
C TYR A 95 -10.08 5.29 -11.18
N PHE A 96 -9.94 6.47 -11.76
CA PHE A 96 -8.70 7.24 -11.76
C PHE A 96 -9.01 8.71 -12.03
N TYR A 97 -8.03 9.60 -11.91
CA TYR A 97 -8.18 10.95 -12.44
C TYR A 97 -7.08 11.30 -13.44
N LEU A 98 -7.44 12.21 -14.35
CA LEU A 98 -6.55 12.75 -15.37
C LEU A 98 -6.20 14.20 -15.03
N GLU A 99 -4.93 14.54 -15.26
CA GLU A 99 -4.43 15.92 -15.25
C GLU A 99 -3.53 16.19 -16.47
N PRO A 100 -3.47 17.43 -16.95
CA PRO A 100 -2.55 17.80 -18.02
C PRO A 100 -1.07 17.61 -17.65
N LYS A 101 -0.27 17.18 -18.64
CA LYS A 101 1.18 17.04 -18.50
C LYS A 101 1.83 18.42 -18.52
N ASN A 102 2.78 18.64 -17.62
CA ASN A 102 3.72 19.78 -17.65
C ASN A 102 3.07 21.17 -17.52
N THR A 103 1.98 21.28 -16.78
CA THR A 103 1.46 22.59 -16.37
C THR A 103 1.89 22.84 -14.91
N ASP A 104 2.63 23.92 -14.67
CA ASP A 104 2.79 24.50 -13.32
C ASP A 104 1.48 25.19 -12.86
N ASP A 105 0.43 25.10 -13.68
CA ASP A 105 -0.87 25.69 -13.44
C ASP A 105 -1.71 24.78 -12.54
N LEU A 106 -1.57 24.99 -11.24
CA LEU A 106 -2.35 24.34 -10.18
C LEU A 106 -3.86 24.67 -10.25
N SER A 107 -4.29 25.56 -11.14
CA SER A 107 -5.71 25.89 -11.31
C SER A 107 -6.50 24.86 -12.11
N GLN A 108 -5.82 23.93 -12.79
CA GLN A 108 -6.50 22.89 -13.56
C GLN A 108 -6.99 21.77 -12.65
N LEU A 109 -8.31 21.62 -12.62
CA LEU A 109 -9.00 20.69 -11.74
C LEU A 109 -8.95 19.25 -12.29
N PRO A 110 -8.83 18.25 -11.40
CA PRO A 110 -8.67 16.86 -11.82
C PRO A 110 -9.98 16.34 -12.43
N ARG A 111 -9.85 15.52 -13.48
CA ARG A 111 -10.99 14.91 -14.18
C ARG A 111 -11.11 13.46 -13.78
N ILE A 112 -12.14 13.14 -13.00
CA ILE A 112 -12.37 11.77 -12.51
C ILE A 112 -12.96 10.94 -13.64
N MET A 113 -12.31 9.83 -13.94
CA MET A 113 -12.69 8.89 -14.98
C MET A 113 -13.08 7.55 -14.36
N CYS A 114 -13.97 6.84 -15.03
CA CYS A 114 -14.41 5.49 -14.68
C CYS A 114 -14.38 4.64 -15.93
N LEU A 115 -13.49 3.64 -15.94
CA LEU A 115 -13.47 2.56 -16.93
C LEU A 115 -14.22 1.37 -16.36
N THR A 116 -15.27 0.95 -17.05
CA THR A 116 -16.05 -0.27 -16.78
C THR A 116 -15.88 -1.26 -17.93
N GLU A 117 -16.41 -2.48 -17.81
CA GLU A 117 -16.39 -3.46 -18.89
C GLU A 117 -17.12 -2.99 -20.15
N ASP A 118 -18.05 -2.04 -20.00
CA ASP A 118 -18.92 -1.58 -21.08
C ASP A 118 -18.53 -0.19 -21.61
N ASP A 119 -18.08 0.70 -20.73
CA ASP A 119 -17.96 2.13 -21.02
C ASP A 119 -16.75 2.78 -20.34
N LEU A 120 -16.31 3.91 -20.91
CA LEU A 120 -15.36 4.84 -20.31
C LEU A 120 -16.03 6.21 -20.18
N GLN A 121 -16.28 6.63 -18.95
CA GLN A 121 -17.00 7.87 -18.66
C GLN A 121 -16.19 8.81 -17.76
N GLU A 122 -16.31 10.11 -18.01
CA GLU A 122 -15.93 11.14 -17.04
C GLU A 122 -17.08 11.35 -16.05
N ILE A 123 -16.77 11.37 -14.76
CA ILE A 123 -17.72 11.76 -13.72
C ILE A 123 -17.79 13.29 -13.68
N PRO A 124 -18.95 13.91 -13.96
CA PRO A 124 -19.05 15.36 -14.01
C PRO A 124 -18.94 15.95 -12.60
N VAL A 125 -17.90 16.72 -12.33
CA VAL A 125 -17.68 17.38 -11.04
C VAL A 125 -17.91 18.88 -11.17
N VAL A 126 -18.75 19.42 -10.30
CA VAL A 126 -18.94 20.87 -10.14
C VAL A 126 -18.11 21.30 -8.93
N TRP A 127 -16.97 21.91 -9.21
CA TRP A 127 -16.06 22.39 -8.18
C TRP A 127 -16.55 23.71 -7.56
N PRO A 128 -16.32 23.94 -6.25
CA PRO A 128 -16.58 25.24 -5.61
C PRO A 128 -15.83 26.37 -6.30
N GLU A 129 -16.37 27.61 -6.22
CA GLU A 129 -15.74 28.81 -6.81
C GLU A 129 -14.28 29.02 -6.36
N THR A 130 -13.97 28.56 -5.15
CA THR A 130 -12.62 28.53 -4.60
C THR A 130 -12.25 27.09 -4.26
N VAL A 131 -11.50 26.45 -5.15
CA VAL A 131 -10.71 25.26 -4.81
C VAL A 131 -9.35 25.72 -4.34
N SER A 132 -8.77 25.02 -3.38
CA SER A 132 -7.43 25.36 -2.90
C SER A 132 -6.41 25.27 -4.04
N ASP A 133 -5.36 26.09 -4.02
CA ASP A 133 -4.20 26.01 -4.93
C ASP A 133 -3.32 24.76 -4.63
N HIS A 134 -3.95 23.67 -4.18
CA HIS A 134 -3.34 22.43 -3.76
C HIS A 134 -3.34 21.43 -4.93
N ARG A 135 -2.33 20.56 -4.99
CA ARG A 135 -2.28 19.47 -5.97
C ARG A 135 -3.22 18.34 -5.57
N PRO A 136 -4.03 17.80 -6.48
CA PRO A 136 -4.79 16.58 -6.23
C PRO A 136 -3.87 15.42 -5.85
N GLY A 137 -4.35 14.57 -4.94
CA GLY A 137 -3.61 13.48 -4.33
C GLY A 137 -4.28 12.12 -4.46
N GLY A 138 -4.66 11.52 -3.34
CA GLY A 138 -5.30 10.20 -3.31
C GLY A 138 -6.78 10.26 -3.66
N LEU A 139 -7.21 9.40 -4.60
CA LEU A 139 -8.59 9.13 -4.95
C LEU A 139 -9.08 7.88 -4.19
N PHE A 140 -10.05 8.07 -3.30
CA PHE A 140 -10.65 7.01 -2.49
C PHE A 140 -12.09 6.76 -2.95
N VAL A 141 -12.37 5.55 -3.43
CA VAL A 141 -13.67 5.20 -4.01
C VAL A 141 -14.57 4.51 -2.99
N TYR A 142 -15.79 5.03 -2.82
CA TYR A 142 -16.86 4.44 -2.01
C TYR A 142 -18.05 4.03 -2.89
N PRO A 143 -19.03 3.28 -2.36
CA PRO A 143 -20.21 2.88 -3.13
C PRO A 143 -21.03 4.04 -3.69
N ASP A 144 -21.07 5.19 -2.99
CA ASP A 144 -21.95 6.33 -3.30
C ASP A 144 -21.18 7.63 -3.59
N LYS A 145 -19.88 7.69 -3.29
CA LYS A 145 -19.04 8.89 -3.43
C LYS A 145 -17.57 8.57 -3.68
N PHE A 146 -16.79 9.62 -3.88
CA PHE A 146 -15.35 9.64 -3.83
C PHE A 146 -14.90 10.60 -2.73
N TYR A 147 -13.77 10.32 -2.10
CA TYR A 147 -12.96 11.36 -1.50
C TYR A 147 -11.71 11.60 -2.37
N LEU A 148 -11.39 12.86 -2.62
CA LEU A 148 -10.16 13.26 -3.28
C LEU A 148 -9.38 14.19 -2.36
N THR A 149 -8.13 13.86 -2.06
CA THR A 149 -7.25 14.72 -1.26
C THR A 149 -6.57 15.76 -2.14
N PHE A 150 -6.20 16.87 -1.53
CA PHE A 150 -5.53 17.99 -2.18
C PHE A 150 -4.37 18.46 -1.29
N SER A 151 -3.13 18.18 -1.71
CA SER A 151 -1.91 18.56 -0.99
C SER A 151 -1.47 19.99 -1.24
N SER A 152 -1.12 20.69 -0.18
CA SER A 152 -0.40 21.95 -0.27
C SER A 152 1.02 21.75 -0.77
N ASP A 153 1.42 22.52 -1.80
CA ASP A 153 2.82 22.64 -2.24
C ASP A 153 3.74 23.23 -1.14
N LYS A 154 3.14 23.88 -0.13
CA LYS A 154 3.86 24.45 1.01
C LYS A 154 3.56 23.64 2.26
N TYR A 155 4.57 22.96 2.80
CA TYR A 155 4.54 22.17 4.04
C TYR A 155 4.15 22.93 5.32
N GLU A 156 3.69 24.17 5.20
CA GLU A 156 3.25 25.02 6.31
C GLU A 156 1.72 25.16 6.35
N ARG A 157 1.01 24.60 5.36
CA ARG A 157 -0.45 24.66 5.26
C ARG A 157 -1.04 23.26 5.32
N PRO A 158 -2.20 23.10 5.97
CA PRO A 158 -2.91 21.84 5.96
C PRO A 158 -3.41 21.49 4.55
N ASP A 159 -3.57 20.20 4.32
CA ASP A 159 -4.14 19.63 3.10
C ASP A 159 -5.67 19.56 3.21
N ASP A 160 -6.34 19.43 2.07
CA ASP A 160 -7.80 19.36 1.98
C ASP A 160 -8.30 17.99 1.53
N VAL A 161 -9.56 17.72 1.84
CA VAL A 161 -10.33 16.56 1.36
C VAL A 161 -11.67 17.03 0.81
N TYR A 162 -11.97 16.62 -0.41
CA TYR A 162 -13.24 16.87 -1.07
C TYR A 162 -14.03 15.58 -1.22
N SER A 163 -15.32 15.63 -0.87
CA SER A 163 -16.30 14.58 -1.14
C SER A 163 -17.05 14.89 -2.42
N ILE A 164 -17.19 13.88 -3.29
CA ILE A 164 -17.76 14.03 -4.63
C ILE A 164 -18.75 12.88 -4.86
N PRO A 165 -20.03 13.14 -5.19
CA PRO A 165 -20.99 12.08 -5.47
C PRO A 165 -20.52 11.16 -6.62
N LYS A 166 -20.72 9.84 -6.49
CA LYS A 166 -20.24 8.86 -7.49
C LYS A 166 -20.85 9.05 -8.88
N LYS A 167 -22.07 9.61 -8.93
CA LYS A 167 -22.80 9.96 -10.17
C LYS A 167 -22.48 11.34 -10.72
N GLY A 168 -21.55 12.07 -10.10
CA GLY A 168 -21.25 13.47 -10.39
C GLY A 168 -22.16 14.45 -9.66
N GLY A 169 -21.76 15.71 -9.65
CA GLY A 169 -22.41 16.79 -8.91
C GLY A 169 -21.41 17.70 -8.21
N GLU A 170 -21.90 18.44 -7.21
CA GLU A 170 -21.08 19.40 -6.45
C GLU A 170 -20.05 18.69 -5.57
N ALA A 171 -18.78 19.08 -5.70
CA ALA A 171 -17.73 18.69 -4.78
C ALA A 171 -17.84 19.52 -3.50
N LYS A 172 -17.88 18.85 -2.35
CA LYS A 172 -17.95 19.49 -1.03
C LYS A 172 -16.62 19.30 -0.32
N LYS A 173 -15.97 20.40 0.12
CA LYS A 173 -14.85 20.30 1.06
C LYS A 173 -15.37 19.77 2.39
N VAL A 174 -14.84 18.64 2.85
CA VAL A 174 -15.27 17.96 4.09
C VAL A 174 -14.23 18.05 5.20
N TYR A 175 -12.97 18.26 4.83
CA TYR A 175 -11.88 18.39 5.78
C TYR A 175 -10.77 19.27 5.19
N ASP A 176 -10.22 20.17 5.99
CA ASP A 176 -9.23 21.19 5.56
C ASP A 176 -8.03 21.28 6.51
N ASN A 177 -7.92 20.31 7.42
CA ASN A 177 -6.90 20.25 8.45
C ASN A 177 -6.11 18.93 8.38
N LEU A 178 -5.96 18.39 7.16
CA LEU A 178 -5.25 17.14 6.91
C LEU A 178 -3.74 17.36 6.95
N ARG A 179 -3.04 16.41 7.56
CA ARG A 179 -1.61 16.25 7.47
C ARG A 179 -1.28 15.01 6.66
N TRP A 180 -1.03 15.21 5.37
CA TRP A 180 -0.48 14.17 4.52
C TRP A 180 1.03 14.03 4.74
N TRP A 181 1.74 15.15 4.92
CA TRP A 181 3.20 15.12 4.94
C TRP A 181 3.81 14.68 6.30
N PRO A 182 4.87 13.86 6.26
CA PRO A 182 5.62 13.43 7.44
C PRO A 182 6.20 14.61 8.23
N LEU A 183 6.46 14.40 9.52
CA LEU A 183 7.29 15.29 10.33
C LEU A 183 8.74 14.75 10.37
N GLY A 184 9.60 15.11 9.42
CA GLY A 184 10.99 14.65 9.41
C GLY A 184 11.67 14.78 8.05
N ASP A 185 12.72 14.00 7.83
CA ASP A 185 13.45 13.91 6.54
C ASP A 185 12.49 13.41 5.44
N THR A 186 12.01 14.36 4.63
CA THR A 186 11.01 14.18 3.56
C THR A 186 11.54 13.36 2.39
N ASP A 187 12.86 13.28 2.23
CA ASP A 187 13.47 12.65 1.05
C ASP A 187 13.37 11.11 1.10
N ARG A 188 12.91 10.54 2.22
CA ARG A 188 13.02 9.09 2.47
C ARG A 188 11.81 8.44 3.16
N GLN A 189 10.76 9.18 3.54
CA GLN A 189 9.56 8.61 4.19
C GLN A 189 8.30 9.21 3.57
N TRP A 190 7.48 8.38 2.93
CA TRP A 190 6.40 8.85 2.06
C TRP A 190 4.99 8.79 2.67
N ASP A 191 4.77 8.10 3.79
CA ASP A 191 3.39 7.82 4.21
C ASP A 191 2.93 8.58 5.46
N GLY A 192 2.04 9.53 5.22
CA GLY A 192 0.98 9.99 6.11
C GLY A 192 -0.38 9.97 5.41
N ASN A 193 -0.54 9.07 4.42
CA ASN A 193 -1.72 9.00 3.56
C ASN A 193 -2.98 8.73 4.40
N PRO A 194 -4.11 9.37 4.06
CA PRO A 194 -5.40 8.94 4.58
C PRO A 194 -5.69 7.48 4.26
N MET A 195 -6.47 6.82 5.12
CA MET A 195 -6.88 5.44 4.93
C MET A 195 -8.40 5.36 4.82
N GLN A 196 -8.89 4.53 3.90
CA GLN A 196 -10.32 4.24 3.84
C GLN A 196 -10.79 3.55 5.13
N TYR A 197 -11.90 4.02 5.69
CA TYR A 197 -12.54 3.42 6.85
C TYR A 197 -14.05 3.70 6.86
N LYS A 198 -14.88 2.67 6.91
CA LYS A 198 -16.35 2.81 6.91
C LYS A 198 -16.84 3.65 5.72
N ASP A 199 -17.40 4.83 5.97
CA ASP A 199 -17.94 5.80 5.01
C ASP A 199 -17.08 7.09 4.93
N GLY A 200 -15.88 7.06 5.51
CA GLY A 200 -14.98 8.19 5.68
C GLY A 200 -13.51 7.78 5.63
N LEU A 201 -12.62 8.69 6.02
CA LEU A 201 -11.19 8.48 6.02
C LEU A 201 -10.63 8.55 7.44
N ILE A 202 -9.60 7.76 7.73
CA ILE A 202 -8.72 7.99 8.88
C ILE A 202 -7.53 8.83 8.44
N CYS A 203 -7.28 9.92 9.15
CA CYS A 203 -6.31 10.95 8.81
C CYS A 203 -5.48 11.37 10.04
N ILE A 204 -4.35 12.06 9.82
CA ILE A 204 -3.67 12.81 10.88
C ILE A 204 -4.09 14.28 10.77
N ARG A 205 -4.47 14.89 11.89
CA ARG A 205 -4.76 16.32 11.99
C ARG A 205 -3.47 17.14 12.07
N TRP A 206 -3.40 18.22 11.30
CA TRP A 206 -2.21 19.06 11.18
C TRP A 206 -1.75 19.68 12.49
N ASP A 207 -2.68 20.24 13.27
CA ASP A 207 -2.37 21.11 14.40
C ASP A 207 -1.81 20.38 15.62
N ASP A 208 -2.38 19.23 15.96
CA ASP A 208 -2.07 18.52 17.20
C ASP A 208 -1.71 17.04 17.02
N PHE A 209 -1.56 16.60 15.77
CA PHE A 209 -1.18 15.24 15.42
C PHE A 209 -2.12 14.18 15.98
N ALA A 210 -3.39 14.52 16.18
CA ALA A 210 -4.41 13.53 16.49
C ALA A 210 -4.70 12.67 15.26
N VAL A 211 -4.94 11.38 15.49
CA VAL A 211 -5.56 10.50 14.50
C VAL A 211 -7.06 10.71 14.59
N VAL A 212 -7.67 11.08 13.48
CA VAL A 212 -9.09 11.43 13.37
C VAL A 212 -9.76 10.60 12.29
N PHE A 213 -11.03 10.33 12.46
CA PHE A 213 -11.93 9.85 11.42
C PHE A 213 -12.71 11.05 10.88
N VAL A 214 -12.83 11.17 9.56
CA VAL A 214 -13.56 12.27 8.90
C VAL A 214 -14.50 11.70 7.85
N ASN A 215 -15.74 12.19 7.82
CA ASN A 215 -16.69 11.91 6.75
C ASN A 215 -17.42 13.19 6.33
N ASP A 216 -18.53 13.07 5.59
CA ASP A 216 -19.29 14.23 5.09
C ASP A 216 -20.00 15.03 6.19
N GLU A 217 -20.18 14.43 7.37
CA GLU A 217 -21.00 14.94 8.48
C GLU A 217 -20.14 15.47 9.63
N GLU A 218 -19.10 14.74 10.01
CA GLU A 218 -18.32 15.05 11.20
C GLU A 218 -16.84 14.64 11.12
N GLU A 219 -16.06 15.28 11.99
CA GLU A 219 -14.75 14.82 12.43
C GLU A 219 -14.90 14.15 13.80
N GLN A 220 -14.42 12.92 13.91
CA GLN A 220 -14.33 12.18 15.17
C GLN A 220 -12.87 12.00 15.57
N PHE A 221 -12.51 12.49 16.75
CA PHE A 221 -11.23 12.16 17.36
C PHE A 221 -11.16 10.66 17.70
N LEU A 222 -10.10 9.97 17.25
CA LEU A 222 -9.84 8.58 17.62
C LEU A 222 -8.85 8.51 18.78
N PHE A 223 -7.64 9.04 18.58
CA PHE A 223 -6.61 9.07 19.61
C PHE A 223 -5.50 10.07 19.28
N ARG A 224 -4.71 10.43 20.30
CA ARG A 224 -3.44 11.13 20.10
C ARG A 224 -2.35 10.11 19.85
N LEU A 225 -1.41 10.44 18.96
CA LEU A 225 -0.26 9.57 18.70
C LEU A 225 0.40 9.18 20.04
N PRO A 226 0.49 7.87 20.35
CA PRO A 226 0.64 7.40 21.73
C PRO A 226 2.05 7.59 22.30
N VAL A 227 3.01 8.00 21.48
CA VAL A 227 4.41 8.20 21.88
C VAL A 227 4.99 9.45 21.24
N LEU A 228 5.92 10.09 21.96
CA LEU A 228 6.68 11.20 21.42
C LEU A 228 7.46 10.74 20.18
N GLY A 229 7.28 11.44 19.07
CA GLY A 229 7.97 11.13 17.82
C GLY A 229 7.24 10.15 16.90
N ALA A 230 6.14 9.49 17.33
CA ALA A 230 5.19 8.85 16.42
C ALA A 230 4.48 9.93 15.62
N ARG A 231 4.63 9.88 14.30
CA ARG A 231 4.31 11.00 13.40
C ARG A 231 3.72 10.55 12.08
N LEU A 232 3.85 9.26 11.76
CA LEU A 232 3.47 8.72 10.46
C LEU A 232 2.40 7.65 10.59
N LEU A 233 1.35 7.84 9.83
CA LEU A 233 0.33 6.85 9.58
C LEU A 233 0.80 5.98 8.42
N LYS A 234 1.16 4.73 8.68
CA LYS A 234 1.65 3.84 7.62
C LYS A 234 0.54 3.14 6.89
N GLY A 235 -0.48 2.68 7.61
CA GLY A 235 -1.55 1.92 7.00
C GLY A 235 -2.24 1.03 8.02
N TRP A 236 -3.15 0.20 7.53
CA TRP A 236 -3.77 -0.84 8.34
C TRP A 236 -2.76 -1.95 8.68
N TYR A 237 -2.75 -2.35 9.95
CA TYR A 237 -2.17 -3.63 10.35
C TYR A 237 -3.23 -4.72 10.32
N GLU A 238 -4.39 -4.43 10.91
CA GLU A 238 -5.63 -5.18 10.73
C GLU A 238 -6.76 -4.18 10.48
N GLU A 239 -7.41 -4.27 9.32
CA GLU A 239 -8.43 -3.31 8.92
C GLU A 239 -9.55 -3.20 9.94
N GLY A 240 -9.88 -1.95 10.28
CA GLY A 240 -10.92 -1.63 11.26
C GLY A 240 -10.61 -2.01 12.71
N LYS A 241 -9.42 -2.57 13.00
CA LYS A 241 -9.00 -2.94 14.35
C LYS A 241 -7.75 -2.20 14.80
N SER A 242 -6.69 -2.24 13.99
CA SER A 242 -5.39 -1.70 14.37
C SER A 242 -4.59 -1.15 13.19
N ILE A 243 -3.80 -0.14 13.49
CA ILE A 243 -3.09 0.70 12.54
C ILE A 243 -1.59 0.58 12.83
N LEU A 244 -0.79 0.50 11.77
CA LEU A 244 0.65 0.64 11.86
C LEU A 244 1.04 2.12 11.87
N ILE A 245 1.76 2.51 12.92
CA ILE A 245 2.28 3.86 13.11
C ILE A 245 3.80 3.79 13.19
N TRP A 246 4.47 4.78 12.60
CA TRP A 246 5.91 4.94 12.70
C TRP A 246 6.31 6.21 13.44
N GLY A 247 7.36 6.09 14.25
CA GLY A 247 8.00 7.22 14.92
C GLY A 247 9.51 7.24 14.75
N GLY A 248 10.08 8.45 14.69
CA GLY A 248 11.47 8.69 14.27
C GLY A 248 12.50 8.98 15.37
N ASN A 249 12.08 9.08 16.64
CA ASN A 249 12.99 9.47 17.74
C ASN A 249 12.51 9.00 19.13
N PRO A 250 12.88 7.77 19.59
CA PRO A 250 13.64 6.74 18.88
C PRO A 250 12.84 6.10 17.73
N ASN A 251 13.51 5.36 16.83
CA ASN A 251 12.80 4.67 15.77
C ASN A 251 11.97 3.53 16.30
N GLN A 252 10.69 3.56 15.98
CA GLN A 252 9.73 2.59 16.49
C GLN A 252 8.56 2.41 15.52
N GLY A 253 8.19 1.16 15.32
CA GLY A 253 6.96 0.77 14.64
C GLY A 253 5.99 0.22 15.68
N LEU A 254 4.80 0.81 15.74
CA LEU A 254 3.76 0.48 16.71
C LEU A 254 2.51 0.02 16.01
N VAL A 255 1.91 -1.05 16.51
CA VAL A 255 0.53 -1.41 16.16
C VAL A 255 -0.37 -0.87 17.26
N VAL A 256 -1.30 -0.01 16.87
CA VAL A 256 -2.16 0.74 17.79
C VAL A 256 -3.61 0.49 17.41
N ASN A 257 -4.46 0.18 18.38
CA ASN A 257 -5.89 0.01 18.11
C ASN A 257 -6.58 1.36 17.89
N LEU A 258 -7.84 1.35 17.45
CA LEU A 258 -8.60 2.59 17.20
C LEU A 258 -8.94 3.39 18.47
N GLN A 259 -8.60 2.89 19.66
CA GLN A 259 -8.70 3.60 20.94
C GLN A 259 -7.37 4.26 21.36
N GLY A 260 -6.30 4.08 20.57
CA GLY A 260 -4.97 4.62 20.87
C GLY A 260 -4.11 3.74 21.78
N GLU A 261 -4.56 2.53 22.10
CA GLU A 261 -3.79 1.60 22.92
C GLU A 261 -2.77 0.85 22.06
N ILE A 262 -1.53 0.80 22.54
CA ILE A 262 -0.46 0.06 21.87
C ILE A 262 -0.73 -1.44 22.05
N VAL A 263 -1.06 -2.12 20.95
CA VAL A 263 -1.31 -3.56 20.91
C VAL A 263 0.01 -4.32 20.92
N THR A 264 0.95 -3.91 20.07
CA THR A 264 2.29 -4.51 20.00
C THR A 264 3.30 -3.56 19.38
N TRP A 265 4.58 -3.83 19.62
CA TRP A 265 5.71 -3.15 19.00
C TRP A 265 6.22 -4.04 17.87
N VAL A 266 6.23 -3.52 16.66
CA VAL A 266 6.80 -4.22 15.51
C VAL A 266 8.24 -3.82 15.23
N TYR A 267 8.69 -2.69 15.75
CA TYR A 267 10.09 -2.32 15.67
C TYR A 267 10.46 -1.39 16.81
N PHE A 268 11.68 -1.53 17.32
CA PHE A 268 12.27 -0.56 18.22
C PHE A 268 13.79 -0.55 18.06
N SER A 269 14.35 0.61 17.76
CA SER A 269 15.79 0.84 17.84
C SER A 269 16.09 2.24 18.40
N PRO A 270 16.73 2.32 19.57
CA PRO A 270 17.15 3.59 20.13
C PRO A 270 18.46 4.12 19.53
N PHE A 271 19.14 3.34 18.67
CA PHE A 271 20.47 3.66 18.16
C PHE A 271 20.54 3.83 16.64
N LEU A 272 19.63 3.20 15.89
CA LEU A 272 19.61 3.28 14.44
C LEU A 272 18.57 4.30 14.01
N SER A 273 19.04 5.42 13.45
CA SER A 273 18.18 6.35 12.71
C SER A 273 18.00 5.83 11.27
N THR A 274 16.87 5.17 10.98
CA THR A 274 16.55 4.60 9.67
C THR A 274 15.16 5.05 9.19
N THR A 275 14.87 4.84 7.91
CA THR A 275 13.49 4.78 7.44
C THR A 275 12.92 3.38 7.57
N CYS A 276 11.60 3.31 7.55
CA CYS A 276 10.80 2.11 7.77
C CYS A 276 10.30 1.51 6.46
N TRP A 277 9.52 0.46 6.59
CA TRP A 277 8.72 -0.11 5.52
C TRP A 277 7.58 0.83 5.12
N ASP A 278 7.21 0.79 3.84
CA ASP A 278 6.02 1.44 3.31
C ASP A 278 4.92 0.39 3.15
N VAL A 279 3.70 0.77 3.53
CA VAL A 279 2.52 -0.10 3.43
C VAL A 279 1.71 0.37 2.24
N HIS A 280 1.56 -0.50 1.25
CA HIS A 280 0.85 -0.19 0.01
C HIS A 280 -0.59 -0.70 0.04
N GLY A 281 -1.00 -1.32 1.13
CA GLY A 281 -2.35 -1.84 1.32
C GLY A 281 -2.36 -3.11 2.14
N ASN A 282 -3.55 -3.62 2.37
CA ASN A 282 -3.78 -4.78 3.20
C ASN A 282 -4.99 -5.58 2.69
N ALA A 283 -5.07 -6.83 3.12
CA ALA A 283 -6.25 -7.67 3.03
C ALA A 283 -6.39 -8.45 4.35
N ASP A 284 -7.39 -9.31 4.44
CA ASP A 284 -7.51 -10.20 5.60
C ASP A 284 -6.24 -11.03 5.77
N ASN A 285 -5.62 -10.90 6.93
CA ASN A 285 -4.36 -11.53 7.33
C ASN A 285 -3.10 -11.08 6.56
N GLY A 286 -3.21 -10.18 5.57
CA GLY A 286 -2.10 -9.81 4.69
C GLY A 286 -1.83 -8.31 4.68
N ILE A 287 -0.55 -7.93 4.68
CA ILE A 287 -0.13 -6.54 4.48
C ILE A 287 0.91 -6.51 3.35
N LEU A 288 0.73 -5.62 2.38
CA LEU A 288 1.66 -5.42 1.28
C LEU A 288 2.72 -4.41 1.71
N PHE A 289 3.96 -4.86 1.85
CA PHE A 289 5.08 -4.03 2.29
C PHE A 289 6.14 -3.89 1.19
N SER A 290 6.84 -2.76 1.20
CA SER A 290 8.17 -2.62 0.61
C SER A 290 9.15 -2.04 1.62
N GLU A 291 10.44 -2.34 1.47
CA GLU A 291 11.50 -1.72 2.26
C GLU A 291 11.78 -0.30 1.76
N GLY A 292 11.70 0.69 2.65
CA GLY A 292 11.91 2.12 2.33
C GLY A 292 13.35 2.62 2.51
N SER A 293 14.26 1.87 3.16
CA SER A 293 15.73 2.14 3.19
C SER A 293 16.53 0.98 3.77
N LEU A 294 17.87 1.16 3.89
CA LEU A 294 18.95 0.26 4.33
C LEU A 294 18.72 -0.64 5.58
N VAL A 295 17.62 -0.50 6.30
CA VAL A 295 17.24 -1.45 7.35
C VAL A 295 16.32 -2.48 6.72
N GLY A 296 16.96 -3.60 6.35
CA GLY A 296 16.31 -4.78 5.80
C GLY A 296 15.15 -5.27 6.64
N TYR A 297 14.32 -6.11 6.01
CA TYR A 297 13.27 -6.89 6.66
C TYR A 297 13.73 -7.66 7.91
N ASP A 298 15.03 -7.86 8.06
CA ASP A 298 15.73 -8.45 9.22
C ASP A 298 15.24 -7.94 10.59
N TYR A 299 14.69 -6.72 10.67
CA TYR A 299 14.25 -6.14 11.93
C TYR A 299 12.73 -6.11 12.15
N PHE A 300 11.91 -6.55 11.17
CA PHE A 300 10.47 -6.70 11.37
C PHE A 300 10.17 -8.02 12.10
N PRO A 301 9.18 -8.08 13.02
CA PRO A 301 8.99 -9.24 13.87
C PRO A 301 8.52 -10.44 13.05
N GLY A 302 9.06 -11.60 13.41
CA GLY A 302 8.71 -12.86 12.77
C GLY A 302 9.43 -13.11 11.44
N ILE A 303 10.10 -12.12 10.85
CA ILE A 303 10.87 -12.32 9.61
C ILE A 303 12.11 -13.17 9.89
N TYR A 304 13.07 -12.65 10.65
CA TYR A 304 14.33 -13.37 10.87
C TYR A 304 14.20 -14.62 11.77
N ALA A 305 13.28 -14.61 12.75
CA ALA A 305 13.11 -15.73 13.69
C ALA A 305 12.77 -17.06 12.98
N VAL A 306 12.18 -16.98 11.78
CA VAL A 306 11.80 -18.13 10.97
C VAL A 306 12.57 -18.22 9.65
N ASP A 307 13.59 -17.38 9.41
CA ASP A 307 14.35 -17.38 8.14
C ASP A 307 15.05 -18.71 7.87
N LEU A 308 15.54 -19.39 8.92
CA LEU A 308 16.07 -20.75 8.81
C LEU A 308 15.01 -21.76 8.35
N LEU A 309 13.73 -21.45 8.56
CA LEU A 309 12.57 -22.27 8.19
C LEU A 309 11.96 -21.85 6.83
N ARG A 310 12.48 -20.79 6.21
CA ARG A 310 11.97 -20.31 4.90
C ARG A 310 12.62 -21.04 3.73
N LYS A 311 11.85 -21.20 2.66
CA LYS A 311 12.36 -21.73 1.39
C LYS A 311 13.01 -20.62 0.57
N GLU A 312 12.38 -19.46 0.53
CA GLU A 312 12.81 -18.27 -0.20
C GLU A 312 13.17 -17.16 0.79
N ARG A 313 14.21 -16.40 0.44
CA ARG A 313 14.60 -15.22 1.19
C ARG A 313 14.01 -14.00 0.50
N VAL A 314 13.64 -13.02 1.31
CA VAL A 314 13.26 -11.71 0.81
C VAL A 314 14.56 -10.93 0.58
N ASP A 315 14.77 -10.47 -0.64
CA ASP A 315 15.93 -9.66 -0.98
C ASP A 315 15.78 -8.25 -0.37
N LEU A 316 16.92 -7.59 -0.11
CA LEU A 316 16.91 -6.16 0.23
C LEU A 316 16.26 -5.35 -0.89
N PHE A 317 15.40 -4.41 -0.52
CA PHE A 317 14.58 -3.56 -1.41
C PHE A 317 13.58 -4.34 -2.27
N ASP A 318 13.26 -5.59 -1.91
CA ASP A 318 12.13 -6.33 -2.47
C ASP A 318 10.83 -5.88 -1.78
N ALA A 319 9.70 -6.17 -2.39
CA ALA A 319 8.37 -6.04 -1.83
C ALA A 319 7.80 -7.43 -1.51
N GLY A 320 6.83 -7.48 -0.62
CA GLY A 320 6.19 -8.74 -0.30
C GLY A 320 4.93 -8.63 0.53
N ILE A 321 4.25 -9.77 0.63
CA ILE A 321 3.07 -9.94 1.45
C ILE A 321 3.52 -10.44 2.82
N TYR A 322 3.33 -9.62 3.86
CA TYR A 322 3.46 -10.04 5.23
C TYR A 322 2.17 -10.71 5.70
N ASP A 323 2.27 -11.99 6.01
CA ASP A 323 1.20 -12.78 6.61
C ASP A 323 1.20 -12.57 8.13
N THR A 324 0.25 -11.75 8.60
CA THR A 324 0.08 -11.42 10.02
C THR A 324 -0.27 -12.62 10.89
N ARG A 325 -0.84 -13.71 10.33
CA ARG A 325 -1.20 -14.93 11.07
C ARG A 325 0.02 -15.79 11.36
N THR A 326 0.94 -15.85 10.42
CA THR A 326 2.09 -16.78 10.48
C THR A 326 3.41 -16.07 10.74
N GLY A 327 3.47 -14.74 10.60
CA GLY A 327 4.70 -13.97 10.59
C GLY A 327 5.57 -14.23 9.36
N ASN A 328 5.03 -14.93 8.35
CA ASN A 328 5.75 -15.20 7.12
C ASN A 328 5.75 -13.97 6.21
N MET A 329 6.80 -13.82 5.40
CA MET A 329 6.82 -12.86 4.32
C MET A 329 6.95 -13.62 3.00
N ILE A 330 6.04 -13.36 2.08
CA ILE A 330 6.01 -13.95 0.74
C ILE A 330 6.61 -12.91 -0.21
N PRO A 331 7.80 -13.14 -0.79
CA PRO A 331 8.43 -12.18 -1.68
C PRO A 331 7.65 -12.06 -2.99
N LEU A 332 7.50 -10.84 -3.51
CA LEU A 332 6.93 -10.59 -4.84
C LEU A 332 8.00 -10.49 -5.92
N HIS A 333 9.27 -10.35 -5.54
CA HIS A 333 10.37 -10.02 -6.45
C HIS A 333 10.12 -8.73 -7.23
N TRP A 334 9.44 -7.80 -6.57
CA TRP A 334 9.16 -6.44 -7.01
C TRP A 334 10.00 -5.47 -6.21
N GLY A 335 10.50 -4.42 -6.83
CA GLY A 335 11.36 -3.45 -6.17
C GLY A 335 12.47 -2.96 -7.09
N TRP A 336 13.45 -2.28 -6.51
CA TRP A 336 14.44 -1.50 -7.24
C TRP A 336 15.12 -2.26 -8.40
N LYS A 337 15.47 -3.54 -8.19
CA LYS A 337 16.13 -4.37 -9.21
C LYS A 337 15.21 -4.74 -10.38
N SER A 338 13.93 -4.93 -10.10
CA SER A 338 12.92 -5.30 -11.10
C SER A 338 12.35 -4.09 -11.84
N GLY A 339 12.43 -2.90 -11.25
CA GLY A 339 11.77 -1.69 -11.73
C GLY A 339 10.26 -1.67 -11.50
N ILE A 340 9.69 -2.62 -10.75
CA ILE A 340 8.27 -2.69 -10.43
C ILE A 340 8.08 -2.21 -8.99
N HIS A 341 7.26 -1.19 -8.79
CA HIS A 341 6.91 -0.68 -7.47
C HIS A 341 5.51 -1.16 -7.07
N PRO A 342 5.27 -1.58 -5.82
CA PRO A 342 3.90 -1.83 -5.36
C PRO A 342 3.07 -0.55 -5.50
N GLY A 343 1.93 -0.66 -6.16
CA GLY A 343 0.98 0.43 -6.35
C GLY A 343 -0.23 0.35 -5.43
N GLY A 344 -0.56 -0.84 -4.93
CA GLY A 344 -1.74 -1.03 -4.08
C GLY A 344 -2.08 -2.49 -3.80
N TRP A 345 -2.90 -2.71 -2.76
CA TRP A 345 -3.67 -3.95 -2.60
C TRP A 345 -5.15 -3.66 -2.84
N ALA A 346 -5.65 -4.04 -4.01
CA ALA A 346 -7.05 -3.84 -4.39
C ALA A 346 -7.96 -4.85 -3.66
N LYS A 347 -9.16 -4.41 -3.25
CA LYS A 347 -10.16 -5.28 -2.59
C LYS A 347 -10.92 -6.20 -3.55
N VAL A 348 -10.57 -6.16 -4.83
CA VAL A 348 -11.15 -7.00 -5.90
C VAL A 348 -10.28 -8.22 -6.08
N ASP A 349 -10.86 -9.41 -5.94
CA ASP A 349 -10.16 -10.67 -6.16
C ASP A 349 -9.63 -10.76 -7.60
N TYR A 350 -8.53 -11.49 -7.77
CA TYR A 350 -7.92 -11.69 -9.09
C TYR A 350 -8.86 -12.47 -10.01
N ASP A 351 -9.32 -11.83 -11.10
CA ASP A 351 -10.10 -12.44 -12.18
C ASP A 351 -9.54 -11.98 -13.53
N GLU A 352 -8.78 -12.86 -14.19
CA GLU A 352 -8.16 -12.57 -15.48
C GLU A 352 -9.18 -12.21 -16.58
N ASP A 353 -10.38 -12.81 -16.55
CA ASP A 353 -11.39 -12.54 -17.57
C ASP A 353 -12.04 -11.16 -17.35
N PHE A 354 -12.26 -10.76 -16.09
CA PHE A 354 -12.71 -9.40 -15.75
C PHE A 354 -11.73 -8.35 -16.28
N PHE A 355 -10.45 -8.51 -16.02
CA PHE A 355 -9.44 -7.56 -16.47
C PHE A 355 -9.31 -7.52 -18.00
N LYS A 356 -9.45 -8.67 -18.69
CA LYS A 356 -9.51 -8.70 -20.16
C LYS A 356 -10.69 -7.90 -20.70
N ARG A 357 -11.87 -8.04 -20.11
CA ARG A 357 -13.06 -7.26 -20.52
C ARG A 357 -12.85 -5.76 -20.30
N LEU A 358 -12.20 -5.35 -19.21
CA LEU A 358 -11.80 -3.96 -19.00
C LEU A 358 -10.83 -3.45 -20.08
N MET A 359 -9.82 -4.24 -20.47
CA MET A 359 -8.89 -3.86 -21.55
C MET A 359 -9.58 -3.76 -22.91
N GLU A 360 -10.49 -4.68 -23.22
CA GLU A 360 -11.30 -4.60 -24.44
C GLU A 360 -12.15 -3.32 -24.46
N SER A 361 -12.74 -2.95 -23.31
CA SER A 361 -13.45 -1.68 -23.16
C SER A 361 -12.53 -0.47 -23.36
N ALA A 362 -11.34 -0.49 -22.77
CA ALA A 362 -10.33 0.56 -22.92
C ALA A 362 -9.95 0.79 -24.39
N GLU A 363 -9.69 -0.28 -25.15
CA GLU A 363 -9.37 -0.18 -26.58
C GLU A 363 -10.55 0.31 -27.42
N ARG A 364 -11.79 -0.11 -27.10
CA ARG A 364 -12.99 0.40 -27.79
C ARG A 364 -13.15 1.92 -27.63
N HIS A 365 -12.69 2.48 -26.51
CA HIS A 365 -12.85 3.90 -26.18
C HIS A 365 -11.60 4.75 -26.41
N ARG A 366 -10.58 4.20 -27.08
CA ARG A 366 -9.27 4.85 -27.32
C ARG A 366 -9.34 6.26 -27.93
N SER A 367 -10.38 6.55 -28.68
CA SER A 367 -10.58 7.83 -29.38
C SER A 367 -11.75 8.66 -28.85
N THR A 368 -12.45 8.20 -27.81
CA THR A 368 -13.72 8.80 -27.36
C THR A 368 -13.53 10.00 -26.43
N ILE A 369 -12.33 10.19 -25.88
CA ILE A 369 -12.05 11.34 -25.01
C ILE A 369 -11.80 12.59 -25.87
N CYS A 370 -12.87 13.13 -26.46
CA CYS A 370 -12.90 14.51 -26.94
C CYS A 370 -12.94 15.42 -25.72
N ILE A 371 -11.76 15.81 -25.22
CA ILE A 371 -11.65 16.85 -24.20
C ILE A 371 -12.06 18.16 -24.85
N ILE A 372 -13.28 18.62 -24.55
CA ILE A 372 -13.72 19.94 -24.93
C ILE A 372 -13.24 20.88 -23.82
N ASP A 373 -12.10 21.53 -24.04
CA ASP A 373 -11.70 22.69 -23.25
C ASP A 373 -12.84 23.72 -23.36
N LYS A 374 -13.47 24.06 -22.23
CA LYS A 374 -14.49 25.11 -22.15
C LYS A 374 -13.90 26.41 -21.64
#